data_AF-A0A060XPA5-F1
#
_entry.id   AF-A0A060XPA5-F1
#
_cell.length_a   1.000
_cell.length_b   1.000
_cell.length_c   1.000
_cell.angle_alpha   90.00
_cell.angle_beta   90.00
_cell.angle_gamma   90.00
#
_symmetry.space_group_name_H-M   'P 1'
#
loop_
_entity.id
_entity.type
_entity.pdbx_description
1 polymer ?
#
loop_
_entity_poly.entity_id
_entity_poly.type
_entity_poly.pdbx_seq_one_letter_code
_entity_poly.pdbx_strand_id
1 'polypeptide(L)'
;MDLSVIRRKLDQRNTLHYFTAQQFVDDVLLMFRNCATFNYPDSEVANAGRNLEVFFLSKLREVFPSQAFPTLTQDRAKRNSLAWLNRKRRDYHRKKKRGHFLDF
;
A
#
# COMPACT_ATOMS: atom_id res chain seq x y z
N MET A 1 11.19 -4.23 -1.10
CA MET A 1 10.65 -5.45 -0.47
C MET A 1 10.49 -6.49 -1.55
N ASP A 2 10.97 -7.71 -1.31
CA ASP A 2 10.99 -8.83 -2.25
C ASP A 2 10.91 -10.16 -1.48
N LEU A 3 10.65 -11.25 -2.20
CA LEU A 3 10.43 -12.57 -1.59
C LEU A 3 11.64 -13.11 -0.83
N SER A 4 12.87 -12.74 -1.21
CA SER A 4 14.07 -13.21 -0.49
C SER A 4 14.15 -12.57 0.89
N VAL A 5 13.82 -11.29 0.99
CA VAL A 5 13.76 -10.55 2.26
C VAL A 5 12.61 -11.04 3.12
N ILE A 6 11.43 -11.22 2.53
CA ILE A 6 10.24 -11.76 3.24
C ILE A 6 10.54 -13.14 3.80
N ARG A 7 11.17 -14.03 3.02
CA ARG A 7 11.58 -15.36 3.47
C ARG A 7 12.53 -15.28 4.66
N ARG A 8 13.50 -14.37 4.65
CA ARG A 8 14.43 -14.18 5.76
C ARG A 8 13.70 -13.68 7.03
N LYS A 9 12.69 -12.82 6.89
CA LYS A 9 11.88 -12.33 8.02
C LYS A 9 10.89 -13.36 8.56
N LEU A 10 10.66 -14.48 7.87
CA LEU A 10 9.91 -15.62 8.42
C LEU A 10 10.73 -16.50 9.38
N ASP A 11 12.06 -16.37 9.38
CA ASP A 11 12.91 -17.11 10.33
C ASP A 11 12.86 -16.44 11.72
N GLN A 12 12.46 -17.19 12.75
CA GLN A 12 12.38 -16.73 14.14
C GLN A 12 13.74 -16.32 14.72
N ARG A 13 14.84 -16.78 14.15
CA ARG A 13 16.19 -16.38 14.54
C ARG A 13 16.57 -15.01 14.00
N ASN A 14 15.81 -14.48 13.04
CA ASN A 14 16.07 -13.17 12.47
C ASN A 14 15.64 -12.07 13.45
N THR A 15 16.49 -11.07 13.64
CA THR A 15 16.18 -9.92 14.51
C THR A 15 15.00 -9.08 14.01
N LEU A 16 14.66 -9.19 12.72
CA LEU A 16 13.52 -8.54 12.07
C LEU A 16 12.37 -9.52 11.81
N HIS A 17 12.28 -10.63 12.54
CA HIS A 17 11.23 -11.63 12.39
C HIS A 17 9.83 -11.01 12.51
N TYR A 18 8.86 -11.57 11.78
CA TYR A 18 7.46 -11.17 11.89
C TYR A 18 6.83 -11.70 13.18
N PHE A 19 6.28 -10.80 14.00
CA PHE A 19 5.55 -11.17 15.21
C PHE A 19 4.06 -11.44 14.95
N THR A 20 3.55 -10.98 13.81
CA THR A 20 2.14 -11.14 13.43
C THR A 20 2.00 -11.45 11.95
N ALA A 21 0.92 -12.15 11.58
CA ALA A 21 0.56 -12.37 10.18
C ALA A 21 0.36 -11.05 9.42
N GLN A 22 -0.13 -10.00 10.09
CA GLN A 22 -0.32 -8.69 9.48
C GLN A 22 1.00 -8.10 8.97
N GLN A 23 2.09 -8.21 9.72
CA GLN A 23 3.40 -7.69 9.29
C GLN A 23 3.93 -8.42 8.04
N PHE A 24 3.71 -9.74 7.96
CA PHE A 24 4.03 -10.51 6.76
C PHE A 24 3.20 -10.05 5.56
N VAL A 25 1.90 -9.89 5.75
CA VAL A 25 0.98 -9.41 4.70
C VAL A 25 1.39 -8.02 4.23
N ASP A 26 1.70 -7.09 5.14
CA ASP A 26 2.10 -5.73 4.81
C ASP A 26 3.34 -5.68 3.91
N ASP A 27 4.34 -6.53 4.18
CA ASP A 27 5.55 -6.61 3.35
C ASP A 27 5.30 -7.22 1.96
N VAL A 28 4.44 -8.24 1.87
CA VAL A 28 4.01 -8.80 0.59
C VAL A 28 3.25 -7.75 -0.23
N LEU A 29 2.33 -7.04 0.41
CA LEU A 29 1.59 -5.94 -0.22
C LEU A 29 2.51 -4.79 -0.63
N LEU A 30 3.54 -4.49 0.16
CA LEU A 30 4.57 -3.51 -0.20
C LEU A 30 5.37 -3.96 -1.42
N MET A 31 5.70 -5.25 -1.54
CA MET A 31 6.36 -5.79 -2.73
C MET A 31 5.51 -5.55 -3.98
N PHE A 32 4.20 -5.83 -3.95
CA PHE A 32 3.29 -5.56 -5.07
C PHE A 32 3.14 -4.06 -5.37
N ARG A 33 3.06 -3.21 -4.34
CA ARG A 33 3.04 -1.74 -4.52
C ARG A 33 4.30 -1.24 -5.22
N ASN A 34 5.47 -1.74 -4.81
CA ASN A 34 6.73 -1.40 -5.45
C ASN A 34 6.72 -1.86 -6.91
N CYS A 35 6.25 -3.08 -7.19
CA CYS A 35 6.09 -3.57 -8.55
C CYS A 35 5.23 -2.61 -9.40
N ALA A 36 4.06 -2.22 -8.91
CA ALA A 36 3.18 -1.29 -9.62
C ALA A 36 3.73 0.15 -9.72
N THR A 37 4.62 0.56 -8.81
CA THR A 37 5.19 1.92 -8.79
C THR A 37 6.35 2.06 -9.75
N PHE A 38 7.20 1.04 -9.87
CA PHE A 38 8.45 1.12 -10.62
C PHE A 38 8.36 0.53 -12.03
N ASN A 39 7.33 -0.24 -12.34
CA ASN A 39 7.14 -0.84 -13.65
C ASN A 39 6.05 -0.12 -14.44
N TYR A 40 6.24 0.03 -15.75
CA TYR A 40 5.19 0.52 -16.65
C TYR A 40 3.95 -0.37 -16.56
N PRO A 41 2.73 0.18 -16.53
CA PRO A 41 1.51 -0.60 -16.33
C PRO A 41 1.36 -1.79 -17.28
N ASP A 42 1.79 -1.64 -18.53
CA ASP A 42 1.65 -2.64 -19.58
C ASP A 42 2.85 -3.58 -19.71
N SER A 43 3.85 -3.47 -18.82
CA SER A 43 5.00 -4.38 -18.86
C SER A 43 4.64 -5.78 -18.38
N GLU A 44 5.37 -6.78 -18.85
CA GLU A 44 5.23 -8.17 -18.40
C GLU A 44 5.40 -8.30 -16.88
N VAL A 45 6.33 -7.55 -16.30
CA VAL A 45 6.58 -7.54 -14.85
C VAL A 45 5.38 -6.97 -14.08
N ALA A 46 4.75 -5.89 -14.58
CA ALA A 46 3.55 -5.34 -13.96
C ALA A 46 2.34 -6.27 -14.06
N ASN A 47 2.20 -6.98 -15.19
CA ASN A 47 1.17 -8.02 -15.37
C ASN A 47 1.40 -9.20 -14.41
N ALA A 48 2.62 -9.72 -14.33
CA ALA A 48 2.99 -10.81 -13.43
C ALA A 48 2.76 -10.42 -11.95
N GLY A 49 3.12 -9.19 -11.57
CA GLY A 49 2.88 -8.66 -10.23
C GLY A 49 1.40 -8.63 -9.85
N ARG A 50 0.52 -8.17 -10.76
CA ARG A 50 -0.94 -8.16 -10.56
C ARG A 50 -1.52 -9.57 -10.42
N ASN A 51 -1.09 -10.50 -11.27
CA ASN A 51 -1.55 -11.89 -11.21
C ASN A 51 -1.14 -12.57 -9.89
N LEU A 52 0.10 -12.34 -9.46
CA LEU A 52 0.61 -12.88 -8.20
C LEU A 52 -0.10 -12.26 -6.98
N GLU A 53 -0.47 -10.98 -7.04
CA GLU A 53 -1.27 -10.32 -6.00
C GLU A 53 -2.64 -10.99 -5.84
N VAL A 54 -3.36 -11.21 -6.95
CA VAL A 54 -4.67 -11.88 -6.93
C VAL A 54 -4.57 -13.28 -6.34
N PHE A 55 -3.56 -14.05 -6.78
CA PHE A 55 -3.30 -15.38 -6.24
C PHE A 55 -3.01 -15.35 -4.74
N PHE A 56 -2.14 -14.42 -4.30
CA PHE A 56 -1.79 -14.27 -2.90
C PHE A 56 -3.01 -13.95 -2.03
N LEU A 57 -3.87 -13.00 -2.46
CA LEU A 57 -5.07 -12.63 -1.72
C LEU A 57 -6.08 -13.78 -1.63
N SER A 58 -6.21 -14.59 -2.68
CA SER A 58 -7.03 -15.81 -2.63
C SER A 58 -6.50 -16.77 -1.57
N LYS A 59 -5.20 -17.06 -1.59
CA LYS A 59 -4.57 -17.96 -0.63
C LYS A 59 -4.60 -17.42 0.80
N LEU A 60 -4.48 -16.11 0.97
CA LEU A 60 -4.56 -15.48 2.27
C LEU A 60 -5.93 -15.69 2.91
N ARG A 61 -7.01 -15.59 2.12
CA ARG A 61 -8.38 -15.87 2.59
C ARG A 61 -8.60 -17.35 2.94
N GLU A 62 -7.98 -18.26 2.20
CA GLU A 62 -8.04 -19.70 2.49
C GLU A 62 -7.29 -20.03 3.80
N VAL A 63 -6.10 -19.47 4.01
CA VAL A 63 -5.25 -19.75 5.19
C VAL A 63 -5.76 -19.05 6.45
N PHE A 64 -6.33 -17.86 6.31
CA PHE A 64 -6.81 -17.04 7.43
C PHE A 64 -8.29 -16.66 7.26
N PRO A 65 -9.22 -17.64 7.34
CA PRO A 65 -10.63 -17.41 7.02
C PRO A 65 -11.35 -16.47 7.99
N SER A 66 -10.87 -16.36 9.23
CA SER A 66 -11.45 -15.54 10.30
C SER A 66 -10.80 -14.16 10.45
N GLN A 67 -9.76 -13.85 9.67
CA GLN A 67 -8.99 -12.62 9.81
C GLN A 67 -9.16 -11.73 8.58
N ALA A 68 -9.58 -10.48 8.80
CA ALA A 68 -9.66 -9.48 7.75
C ALA A 68 -8.30 -8.79 7.57
N PHE A 69 -7.76 -8.83 6.35
CA PHE A 69 -6.54 -8.11 5.98
C PHE A 69 -6.87 -6.91 5.08
N PRO A 70 -6.15 -5.80 5.19
CA PRO A 70 -6.27 -4.68 4.26
C PRO A 70 -5.87 -5.13 2.85
N THR A 71 -6.68 -4.78 1.85
CA THR A 71 -6.37 -5.04 0.43
C THR A 71 -5.67 -3.82 -0.20
N LEU A 72 -4.88 -4.02 -1.27
CA LEU A 72 -4.24 -2.89 -1.96
C LEU A 72 -5.25 -1.88 -2.51
N THR A 73 -6.44 -2.32 -2.91
CA THR A 73 -7.52 -1.45 -3.38
C THR A 73 -8.03 -0.54 -2.26
N GLN A 74 -8.25 -1.07 -1.05
CA GLN A 74 -8.63 -0.27 0.12
C GLN A 74 -7.53 0.72 0.52
N ASP A 75 -6.26 0.30 0.49
CA ASP A 75 -5.14 1.18 0.81
C ASP A 75 -4.90 2.26 -0.26
N ARG A 76 -5.14 1.95 -1.54
CA ARG A 76 -5.11 2.93 -2.62
C ARG A 76 -6.26 3.94 -2.47
N ALA A 77 -7.47 3.48 -2.16
CA ALA A 77 -8.62 4.34 -1.92
C ALA A 77 -8.38 5.28 -0.72
N LYS A 78 -7.86 4.75 0.40
CA LYS A 78 -7.47 5.56 1.58
C LYS A 78 -6.41 6.61 1.23
N ARG A 79 -5.33 6.22 0.53
CA ARG A 79 -4.28 7.17 0.10
C ARG A 79 -4.82 8.26 -0.82
N ASN A 80 -5.67 7.89 -1.78
CA ASN A 80 -6.31 8.85 -2.68
C ASN A 80 -7.22 9.83 -1.92
N SER A 81 -8.00 9.33 -0.97
CA SER A 81 -8.86 10.14 -0.11
C SER A 81 -8.04 11.12 0.76
N LEU A 82 -6.96 10.65 1.38
CA LEU A 82 -6.05 11.50 2.15
C LEU A 82 -5.37 12.56 1.27
N ALA A 83 -4.93 12.20 0.06
CA ALA A 83 -4.35 13.13 -0.89
C ALA A 83 -5.36 14.21 -1.31
N TRP A 84 -6.62 13.83 -1.54
CA TRP A 84 -7.71 14.75 -1.84
C TRP A 84 -7.99 15.71 -0.67
N LEU A 85 -8.11 15.20 0.56
CA LEU A 85 -8.30 16.02 1.76
C LEU A 85 -7.16 17.03 1.94
N ASN A 86 -5.91 16.59 1.77
CA ASN A 86 -4.74 17.45 1.86
C ASN A 86 -4.71 18.52 0.77
N ARG A 87 -5.14 18.20 -0.46
CA ARG A 87 -5.30 19.19 -1.53
C ARG A 87 -6.36 20.22 -1.15
N LYS A 88 -7.55 19.79 -0.72
CA LYS A 88 -8.64 20.68 -0.29
C LYS A 88 -8.23 21.60 0.86
N ARG A 89 -7.49 21.07 1.85
CA ARG A 89 -6.95 21.86 2.96
C ARG A 89 -5.99 22.95 2.48
N ARG A 90 -5.08 22.61 1.56
CA ARG A 90 -4.15 23.59 0.95
C ARG A 90 -4.91 24.68 0.18
N ASP A 91 -5.91 24.30 -0.60
CA ASP A 91 -6.72 25.25 -1.38
C ASP A 91 -7.50 26.21 -0.48
N TYR A 92 -8.05 25.72 0.64
CA TYR A 92 -8.68 26.55 1.66
C TYR A 92 -7.72 27.58 2.25
N HIS A 93 -6.53 27.16 2.69
CA HIS A 93 -5.51 28.09 3.21
C HIS A 93 -5.05 29.11 2.15
N ARG A 94 -4.94 28.69 0.88
CA ARG A 94 -4.60 29.59 -0.24
C ARG A 94 -5.66 30.67 -0.46
N LYS A 95 -6.95 30.30 -0.41
CA LYS A 95 -8.07 31.25 -0.54
C LYS A 95 -8.11 32.21 0.66
N LYS A 96 -7.91 31.72 1.89
CA LYS A 96 -7.87 32.56 3.10
C LYS A 96 -6.75 33.61 3.04
N LYS A 97 -5.56 33.25 2.53
CA LYS A 97 -4.45 34.22 2.35
C LYS A 97 -4.75 35.30 1.29
N ARG A 98 -5.55 34.99 0.27
CA ARG A 98 -5.93 35.95 -0.79
C ARG A 98 -7.08 36.88 -0.40
N GLY A 99 -8.00 36.42 0.45
CA GLY A 99 -9.07 37.26 0.98
C GLY A 99 -8.56 38.38 1.90
N HIS A 100 -7.44 38.16 2.58
CA HIS A 100 -6.82 39.16 3.46
C HIS A 100 -6.07 40.30 2.73
N PHE A 101 -6.04 40.30 1.39
CA PHE A 101 -5.39 41.32 0.56
C PHE A 101 -6.40 42.28 -0.11
N LEU A 102 -7.70 42.08 0.10
CA LEU A 102 -8.77 42.92 -0.48
C LEU A 102 -9.43 43.87 0.54
N ASP A 103 -8.91 43.92 1.77
CA ASP A 103 -9.33 44.87 2.83
C ASP A 103 -8.20 45.88 3.09
N PHE A 104 -7.88 46.74 2.11
CA PHE A 104 -7.16 48.01 2.27
C PHE A 104 -7.55 48.97 1.15
#